data_AF-W0GT32-F1
#
_entry.id   AF-W0GT32-F1
#
_cell.length_a   1.000
_cell.length_b   1.000
_cell.length_c   1.000
_cell.angle_alpha   90.00
_cell.angle_beta   90.00
_cell.angle_gamma   90.00
#
_symmetry.space_group_name_H-M   'P 1'
#
loop_
_entity.id
_entity.type
_entity.pdbx_description
1 polymer ?
#
loop_
_entity_poly.entity_id
_entity_poly.type
_entity_poly.pdbx_seq_one_letter_code
_entity_poly.pdbx_strand_id
1 'polypeptide(L)' 'MIGLTRLYCNQGDRFLLIDVASEEASKRAEELLNDGWEIEAAIPV' A
#
# COMPACT_ATOMS: atom_id res chain seq x y z
N MET A 1 17.69 -8.45 -6.25
CA MET A 1 17.22 -8.27 -4.87
C MET A 1 15.82 -7.70 -4.98
N ILE A 2 14.80 -8.43 -4.51
CA ILE A 2 13.42 -7.95 -4.57
C ILE A 2 13.26 -6.97 -3.40
N GLY A 3 13.12 -5.68 -3.70
CA GLY A 3 12.81 -4.66 -2.70
C GLY A 3 11.38 -4.80 -2.22
N LEU A 4 11.11 -4.35 -1.00
CA LEU A 4 9.75 -4.23 -0.49
C LEU A 4 9.35 -2.77 -0.43
N THR A 5 8.06 -2.52 -0.56
CA THR A 5 7.45 -1.23 -0.29
C THR A 5 6.33 -1.44 0.72
N ARG A 6 6.41 -0.73 1.83
CA ARG A 6 5.36 -0.68 2.84
C ARG A 6 4.31 0.35 2.45
N LEU A 7 3.06 -0.07 2.36
CA LEU A 7 1.91 0.81 2.14
C LEU A 7 1.16 1.02 3.47
N TYR A 8 0.93 2.28 3.79
CA TYR A 8 0.11 2.73 4.91
C TYR A 8 -1.23 3.19 4.35
N CYS A 9 -2.31 2.55 4.77
CA CYS A 9 -3.63 2.81 4.23
C CYS A 9 -4.63 3.06 5.34
N ASN A 10 -5.58 3.96 5.10
CA ASN A 10 -6.72 4.19 5.98
C ASN A 10 -8.04 3.99 5.21
N GLN A 11 -9.11 3.68 5.94
CA GLN A 11 -10.47 3.70 5.41
C GLN A 11 -11.42 4.08 6.55
N GLY A 12 -11.58 5.39 6.77
CA GLY A 12 -12.36 5.93 7.88
C GLY A 12 -11.67 5.70 9.23
N ASP A 13 -12.22 4.80 10.04
CA ASP A 13 -11.68 4.39 11.35
C ASP A 13 -10.78 3.14 11.27
N ARG A 14 -10.61 2.57 10.07
CA ARG A 14 -9.78 1.38 9.82
C ARG A 14 -8.41 1.74 9.28
N PHE A 15 -7.42 0.94 9.66
CA PHE A 15 -6.03 1.06 9.21
C PHE A 15 -5.52 -0.27 8.68
N LEU A 16 -4.73 -0.20 7.61
CA LEU A 16 -4.08 -1.33 6.99
C LEU A 16 -2.62 -0.99 6.70
N LEU A 17 -1.72 -1.88 7.09
CA LEU A 17 -0.29 -1.78 6.84
C LEU A 17 0.16 -3.07 6.17
N ILE A 18 0.67 -2.96 4.94
CA ILE A 18 1.10 -4.12 4.16
C ILE A 18 2.46 -3.87 3.53
N ASP A 19 3.27 -4.93 3.48
CA ASP A 19 4.50 -4.96 2.70
C ASP A 19 4.23 -5.70 1.40
N VAL A 20 4.60 -5.10 0.28
CA VAL A 20 4.47 -5.68 -1.06
C VAL A 20 5.79 -5.59 -1.80
N ALA A 21 5.99 -6.46 -2.80
CA ALA A 21 7.12 -6.34 -3.69
C ALA A 21 7.12 -4.95 -4.33
N SER A 22 8.25 -4.24 -4.34
CA SER A 22 8.31 -2.87 -4.83
C SER A 22 7.86 -2.73 -6.28
N GLU A 23 8.05 -3.76 -7.10
CA GLU A 23 7.57 -3.81 -8.48
C GLU A 23 6.04 -3.90 -8.61
N GLU A 24 5.37 -4.43 -7.59
CA GLU A 24 3.90 -4.57 -7.54
C GLU A 24 3.23 -3.45 -6.74
N ALA A 25 4.02 -2.59 -6.06
CA ALA A 25 3.50 -1.60 -5.13
C ALA A 25 2.47 -0.64 -5.75
N SER A 26 2.73 -0.14 -6.96
CA SER A 26 1.80 0.74 -7.67
C SER A 26 0.48 0.04 -7.99
N LYS A 27 0.55 -1.22 -8.46
CA LYS A 27 -0.64 -2.01 -8.76
C LYS A 27 -1.45 -2.28 -7.51
N ARG A 28 -0.79 -2.65 -6.41
CA ARG A 28 -1.46 -2.90 -5.13
C ARG A 28 -2.11 -1.63 -4.58
N ALA A 29 -1.46 -0.48 -4.72
CA ALA A 29 -2.02 0.81 -4.31
C ALA A 29 -3.29 1.15 -5.10
N GLU A 30 -3.32 0.91 -6.42
CA GLU A 30 -4.53 1.08 -7.24
C GLU A 30 -5.67 0.15 -6.82
N GLU A 31 -5.38 -1.13 -6.55
CA GLU A 31 -6.38 -2.08 -6.04
C GLU A 31 -7.00 -1.60 -4.73
N LEU A 32 -6.17 -1.13 -3.80
CA LEU A 32 -6.62 -0.58 -2.51
C LEU A 32 -7.45 0.69 -2.68
N LEU A 33 -7.06 1.59 -3.58
CA LEU A 33 -7.85 2.78 -3.92
C LEU A 33 -9.23 2.41 -4.47
N ASN A 34 -9.31 1.39 -5.34
CA ASN A 34 -10.58 0.88 -5.86
C ASN A 34 -11.44 0.20 -4.79
N ASP A 35 -10.81 -0.42 -3.79
CA ASP A 35 -11.47 -0.98 -2.60
C ASP A 35 -11.88 0.10 -1.57
N GLY A 36 -11.63 1.37 -1.88
CA GLY A 36 -11.99 2.54 -1.07
C GLY A 36 -11.02 2.85 0.07
N TRP A 37 -9.79 2.34 0.01
CA TRP A 37 -8.72 2.73 0.93
C TRP A 37 -8.00 3.96 0.41
N GLU A 38 -7.60 4.86 1.31
CA GLU A 38 -6.67 5.94 1.00
C GLU A 38 -5.25 5.50 1.30
N ILE A 39 -4.29 5.80 0.42
CA ILE A 39 -2.87 5.53 0.64
C ILE A 39 -2.23 6.77 1.27
N GLU A 40 -1.84 6.67 2.54
CA GLU A 40 -1.19 7.77 3.27
C GLU A 40 0.31 7.85 2.96
N ALA A 41 0.97 6.71 2.84
CA ALA A 41 2.41 6.64 2.57
C ALA A 41 2.81 5.34 1.87
N ALA A 42 3.85 5.44 1.05
CA ALA A 42 4.55 4.31 0.44
C ALA A 42 6.06 4.44 0.74
N ILE A 43 6.60 3.51 1.54
CA ILE A 43 7.97 3.59 2.05
C ILE A 43 8.77 2.37 1.57
N PRO A 44 9.84 2.55 0.77
CA PRO A 44 10.76 1.45 0.45
C PRO A 44 11.42 0.89 1.72
N VAL A 45 11.48 -0.43 1.82
CA VAL A 45 12.04 -1.19 2.95
C VAL A 45 13.13 -2.16 2.50
#